data_AF-A0A971TS26-F1
#
_entry.id   AF-A0A971TS26-F1
#
_cell.length_a   1.000
_cell.length_b   1.000
_cell.length_c   1.000
_cell.angle_alpha   90.00
_cell.angle_beta   90.00
_cell.angle_gamma   90.00
#
_symmetry.space_group_name_H-M   'P 1'
#
loop_
_entity.id
_entity.type
_entity.pdbx_description
1 polymer ?
#
loop_
_entity_poly.entity_id
_entity_poly.type
_entity_poly.pdbx_seq_one_letter_code
_entity_poly.pdbx_strand_id
1 'polypeptide(L)' 'RKPKIPVEVRNALEVLGLKGDDIDFPTLKKQFRTRMHEYHPDKVSGLGEDLRRLAEERTKAFVAAYKIAERYFKEVTQE' A
#
# COMPACT_ATOMS: atom_id res chain seq x y z
N ARG A 1 -2.57 20.08 16.73
CA ARG A 1 -3.10 19.70 15.39
C ARG A 1 -2.22 18.56 14.89
N LYS A 2 -2.77 17.39 14.55
CA LYS A 2 -1.95 16.30 13.98
C LYS A 2 -1.26 16.82 12.71
N PRO A 3 0.01 16.48 12.45
CA PRO A 3 0.69 16.89 11.23
C PRO A 3 -0.10 16.36 10.03
N LYS A 4 -0.41 17.24 9.07
CA LYS A 4 -1.08 16.83 7.84
C LYS A 4 -0.10 15.97 7.05
N ILE A 5 -0.48 14.73 6.77
CA ILE A 5 0.27 13.85 5.87
C ILE A 5 0.41 14.54 4.50
N PRO A 6 1.61 14.55 3.87
CA PRO A 6 1.78 15.09 2.53
C PRO A 6 0.81 14.46 1.52
N VAL A 7 0.40 15.23 0.51
CA VAL A 7 -0.54 14.77 -0.52
C VAL A 7 -0.01 13.53 -1.26
N GLU A 8 1.30 13.46 -1.49
CA GLU A 8 1.94 12.31 -2.14
C GLU A 8 1.76 11.02 -1.31
N VAL A 9 1.97 11.10 0.00
CA VAL A 9 1.77 9.98 0.92
C VAL A 9 0.29 9.63 1.01
N ARG A 10 -0.61 10.62 1.04
CA ARG A 10 -2.06 10.38 1.01
C ARG A 10 -2.47 9.60 -0.24
N ASN A 11 -2.03 10.00 -1.42
CA ASN A 11 -2.33 9.31 -2.67
C ASN A 11 -1.83 7.85 -2.62
N ALA A 12 -0.64 7.63 -2.06
CA ALA A 12 -0.10 6.29 -1.85
C ALA A 12 -0.96 5.46 -0.87
N LEU A 13 -1.41 6.05 0.23
CA LEU A 13 -2.32 5.40 1.18
C LEU A 13 -3.64 4.99 0.51
N GLU A 14 -4.20 5.86 -0.34
CA GLU A 14 -5.43 5.57 -1.08
C GLU A 14 -5.26 4.39 -2.05
N VAL A 15 -4.10 4.25 -2.70
CA VAL A 15 -3.78 3.08 -3.53
C VAL A 15 -3.80 1.78 -2.73
N LEU A 16 -3.38 1.81 -1.46
CA LEU A 16 -3.47 0.66 -0.55
C LEU A 16 -4.88 0.47 0.05
N GLY A 17 -5.79 1.39 -0.22
CA GLY A 17 -7.15 1.43 0.30
C GLY A 17 -7.24 1.97 1.73
N LEU A 18 -6.26 2.75 2.17
CA LEU A 18 -6.30 3.48 3.43
C LEU A 18 -6.82 4.89 3.15
N LYS A 19 -7.82 5.31 3.92
CA LYS A 19 -8.40 6.65 3.84
C LYS A 19 -8.24 7.35 5.18
N GLY A 20 -7.86 8.61 5.12
CA GLY A 20 -7.74 9.47 6.28
C GLY A 20 -6.30 9.85 6.62
N ASP A 21 -6.20 10.86 7.48
CA ASP A 21 -4.94 11.46 7.90
C ASP A 21 -4.39 10.84 9.21
N ASP A 22 -5.08 9.84 9.76
CA ASP A 22 -4.74 9.18 11.03
C ASP A 22 -4.27 7.74 10.83
N ILE A 23 -3.41 7.54 9.83
CA ILE A 23 -2.79 6.24 9.57
C ILE A 23 -1.46 6.19 10.29
N ASP A 24 -1.26 5.13 11.06
CA ASP A 24 0.01 4.82 11.70
C ASP A 24 0.81 3.76 10.91
N PHE A 25 2.12 3.71 11.12
CA PHE A 25 3.01 2.80 10.40
C PHE A 25 2.62 1.31 10.49
N PRO A 26 2.31 0.73 11.67
CA PRO A 26 1.75 -0.61 11.79
C PRO A 26 0.45 -0.83 11.00
N THR A 27 -0.44 0.18 10.91
CA THR A 27 -1.67 0.10 10.10
C THR A 27 -1.34 0.01 8.61
N LEU A 28 -0.41 0.84 8.13
CA LEU A 28 0.11 0.77 6.76
C LEU A 28 0.64 -0.65 6.45
N LYS A 29 1.49 -1.18 7.33
CA LYS A 29 2.14 -2.49 7.16
C LYS A 29 1.13 -3.64 7.14
N LYS A 30 0.14 -3.58 8.04
CA LYS A 30 -0.96 -4.56 8.09
C LYS A 30 -1.77 -4.55 6.80
N GLN A 31 -2.15 -3.37 6.32
CA GLN A 31 -2.94 -3.24 5.10
C GLN A 31 -2.19 -3.69 3.86
N PHE A 32 -0.93 -3.30 3.72
CA PHE A 32 -0.08 -3.76 2.62
C PHE A 32 -0.01 -5.29 2.59
N ARG A 33 0.20 -5.94 3.74
CA ARG A 33 0.22 -7.41 3.83
C ARG A 33 -1.11 -8.05 3.42
N THR A 34 -2.24 -7.46 3.85
CA THR A 34 -3.57 -7.91 3.44
C THR A 34 -3.75 -7.81 1.92
N ARG A 35 -3.36 -6.69 1.31
CA ARG A 35 -3.44 -6.51 -0.15
C ARG A 35 -2.57 -7.53 -0.89
N MET A 36 -1.33 -7.73 -0.46
CA MET A 36 -0.45 -8.74 -1.06
C MET A 36 -1.05 -10.16 -0.99
N HIS A 37 -1.77 -10.48 0.08
CA HIS A 37 -2.43 -11.77 0.26
C HIS A 37 -3.72 -11.91 -0.57
N GLU A 38 -4.40 -10.79 -0.85
CA GLU A 38 -5.58 -10.73 -1.71
C GLU A 38 -5.20 -10.98 -3.19
N TYR A 39 -4.03 -10.49 -3.61
CA TYR A 39 -3.48 -10.65 -4.96
C TYR A 39 -2.42 -11.76 -5.06
N HIS A 40 -2.43 -12.72 -4.13
CA HIS A 40 -1.39 -13.76 -4.08
C HIS A 40 -1.37 -14.57 -5.39
N PRO A 41 -0.17 -14.88 -5.94
CA PRO A 41 -0.02 -15.62 -7.21
C PRO A 41 -0.78 -16.94 -7.21
N ASP A 42 -0.98 -17.57 -6.04
CA ASP A 42 -1.75 -18.80 -5.88
C ASP A 42 -3.23 -18.62 -6.26
N LYS A 43 -3.86 -17.52 -5.83
CA LYS A 43 -5.26 -17.20 -6.16
C LYS A 43 -5.44 -16.75 -7.60
N VAL A 44 -4.43 -16.09 -8.18
CA VAL A 44 -4.50 -15.55 -9.55
C VAL A 44 -3.92 -16.50 -10.61
N SER A 45 -3.17 -17.53 -10.21
CA SER A 45 -2.66 -18.55 -11.14
C SER A 45 -3.78 -19.39 -11.74
N GLY A 46 -4.88 -19.59 -11.01
CA GLY A 46 -6.07 -20.26 -11.53
C GLY A 46 -6.98 -19.38 -12.40
N LEU A 47 -6.72 -18.07 -12.47
CA LEU A 47 -7.62 -17.09 -13.08
C LEU A 47 -7.27 -16.72 -14.54
N GLY A 48 -6.32 -17.42 -15.16
CA GLY A 48 -5.89 -17.15 -16.54
C GLY A 48 -4.89 -15.99 -16.62
N GLU A 49 -4.20 -15.90 -17.77
CA GLU A 49 -3.01 -15.06 -17.94
C GLU A 49 -3.29 -13.55 -17.80
N ASP A 50 -4.45 -13.08 -18.29
CA ASP A 50 -4.88 -11.69 -18.18
C ASP A 50 -5.07 -11.24 -16.73
N LEU A 51 -5.72 -12.08 -15.90
CA LEU A 51 -5.93 -11.76 -14.49
C LEU A 51 -4.63 -11.81 -13.70
N ARG A 52 -3.69 -12.68 -14.07
CA ARG A 52 -2.34 -12.70 -13.50
C ARG A 52 -1.58 -11.42 -13.83
N ARG A 53 -1.61 -10.94 -15.08
CA ARG A 53 -0.96 -9.68 -15.48
C ARG A 53 -1.55 -8.49 -14.72
N LEU A 54 -2.87 -8.40 -14.64
CA LEU A 54 -3.55 -7.34 -13.89
C LEU A 54 -3.17 -7.37 -12.40
N ALA A 55 -3.11 -8.55 -11.80
CA ALA A 55 -2.69 -8.72 -10.41
C ALA A 55 -1.24 -8.28 -10.19
N GLU A 56 -0.35 -8.58 -11.13
CA GLU A 56 1.05 -8.17 -11.08
C GLU A 56 1.19 -6.64 -11.16
N GLU A 57 0.45 -5.99 -12.07
CA GLU A 57 0.42 -4.54 -12.18
C GLU A 57 -0.11 -3.86 -10.91
N ARG A 58 -1.20 -4.38 -10.34
CA ARG A 58 -1.76 -3.89 -9.07
C ARG A 58 -0.77 -4.07 -7.93
N THR A 59 -0.11 -5.22 -7.87
CA THR A 59 0.92 -5.51 -6.86
C THR A 59 2.08 -4.54 -6.94
N LYS A 60 2.57 -4.21 -8.15
CA LYS A 60 3.61 -3.20 -8.36
C LYS A 60 3.16 -1.83 -7.84
N ALA A 61 1.92 -1.44 -8.10
CA ALA A 61 1.36 -0.19 -7.58
C ALA A 61 1.30 -0.17 -6.04
N PHE A 62 0.90 -1.27 -5.40
CA PHE A 62 0.89 -1.39 -3.94
C PHE A 62 2.30 -1.29 -3.34
N VAL A 63 3.29 -1.95 -3.95
CA VAL A 63 4.69 -1.88 -3.49
C VAL A 63 5.23 -0.46 -3.63
N ALA A 64 4.97 0.22 -4.75
CA ALA A 64 5.40 1.60 -4.96
C ALA A 64 4.77 2.55 -3.93
N ALA A 65 3.46 2.45 -3.73
CA ALA A 65 2.74 3.22 -2.72
C ALA A 65 3.26 2.95 -1.30
N TYR A 66 3.47 1.70 -0.94
CA TYR A 66 4.01 1.33 0.36
C TYR A 66 5.39 1.95 0.61
N LYS A 67 6.28 1.97 -0.39
CA LYS A 67 7.61 2.59 -0.26
C LYS A 67 7.54 4.10 0.02
N ILE A 68 6.65 4.82 -0.67
CA ILE A 68 6.43 6.25 -0.47
C ILE A 68 5.98 6.52 0.97
N ALA A 69 4.96 5.80 1.42
CA ALA A 69 4.44 5.96 2.77
C ALA A 69 5.44 5.50 3.84
N GLU A 70 6.10 4.34 3.65
CA GLU A 70 7.11 3.82 4.57
C GLU A 70 8.24 4.82 4.80
N ARG A 71 8.73 5.46 3.74
CA ARG A 71 9.79 6.46 3.86
C ARG A 71 9.35 7.62 4.74
N TYR A 72 8.16 8.18 4.48
CA TYR A 72 7.59 9.25 5.30
C TYR A 72 7.45 8.82 6.77
N PHE A 73 6.86 7.66 7.05
CA PHE A 73 6.68 7.19 8.42
C PHE A 73 8.01 6.92 9.12
N LYS A 74 9.03 6.42 8.42
CA LYS A 74 10.39 6.25 8.97
C LYS A 74 11.02 7.59 9.31
N GLU A 75 10.88 8.60 8.46
CA GLU A 75 11.39 9.95 8.71
C GLU A 75 10.67 10.60 9.91
N VAL A 76 9.34 10.53 9.96
CA VAL A 76 8.54 11.11 11.07
C VAL A 76 8.72 10.37 12.40
N THR A 77 9.02 9.07 12.40
CA THR A 77 9.21 8.27 13.63
C THR A 77 10.62 8.39 14.21
N GLN A 78 11.56 8.98 13.48
CA GLN A 78 12.94 9.19 13.92
C GLN A 78 13.18 10.59 14.51
N GLU A 79 12.14 11.42 14.62
CA GLU A 79 12.20 12.80 15.11
C GLU A 79 11.49 12.98 16.46
#